data_AF-A0A3B9IH13-F1
#
_entry.id   AF-A0A3B9IH13-F1
#
_cell.length_a   1.000
_cell.length_b   1.000
_cell.length_c   1.000
_cell.angle_alpha   90.00
_cell.angle_beta   90.00
_cell.angle_gamma   90.00
#
_symmetry.space_group_name_H-M   'P 1'
#
loop_
_entity.id
_entity.type
_entity.pdbx_description
1 polymer ?
#
loop_
_entity_poly.entity_id
_entity_poly.type
_entity_poly.pdbx_seq_one_letter_code
_entity_poly.pdbx_strand_id
1 'polypeptide(L)' 'DMAKIEAGKYDVTPTAMAANPVLSQTIRVVGGLAIEKRVRIAWTPLRPSPEIVADDRALKQVMLNLLS' A
#
# COMPACT_ATOMS: atom_id res chain seq x y z
N ASP A 1 5.06 3.15 -12.76
CA ASP A 1 6.00 2.74 -13.83
C ASP A 1 5.18 2.21 -15.01
N MET A 2 4.43 3.11 -15.66
CA MET A 2 3.48 2.74 -16.72
C MET A 2 4.20 2.09 -17.91
N ALA A 3 5.40 2.58 -18.21
CA ALA A 3 6.26 2.06 -19.27
C ALA A 3 6.60 0.56 -19.14
N LYS A 4 6.79 0.04 -17.91
CA LYS A 4 7.04 -1.40 -17.71
C LYS A 4 5.77 -2.23 -17.88
N ILE A 5 4.62 -1.70 -17.50
CA ILE A 5 3.32 -2.37 -17.67
C ILE A 5 2.98 -2.44 -19.16
N GLU A 6 3.08 -1.32 -19.89
CA GLU A 6 2.83 -1.25 -21.33
C GLU A 6 3.77 -2.11 -22.16
N ALA A 7 5.02 -2.29 -21.69
CA ALA A 7 5.98 -3.20 -22.31
C ALA A 7 5.78 -4.68 -21.92
N GLY A 8 4.78 -5.01 -21.08
CA GLY A 8 4.55 -6.37 -20.57
C GLY A 8 5.64 -6.88 -19.63
N LYS A 9 6.48 -6.00 -19.08
CA LYS A 9 7.63 -6.32 -18.20
C LYS A 9 7.35 -6.09 -16.72
N TYR A 10 6.08 -5.93 -16.37
CA TYR A 10 5.70 -5.74 -14.97
C TYR A 10 5.38 -7.09 -14.36
N ASP A 11 6.39 -7.69 -13.72
CA ASP A 11 6.20 -8.92 -12.96
C ASP A 11 5.64 -8.62 -11.57
N VAL A 12 4.54 -9.29 -11.26
CA VAL A 12 3.97 -9.36 -9.92
C VAL A 12 4.44 -10.67 -9.31
N THR A 13 4.93 -10.63 -8.06
CA THR A 13 5.37 -11.83 -7.34
C THR A 13 4.48 -12.02 -6.11
N PRO A 14 3.30 -12.68 -6.24
CA PRO A 14 2.37 -12.81 -5.13
C PRO A 14 2.92 -13.74 -4.05
N THR A 15 2.80 -13.32 -2.79
CA THR A 15 3.15 -14.12 -1.62
C THR A 15 2.03 -14.07 -0.59
N ALA A 16 1.94 -15.11 0.24
CA ALA A 16 1.02 -15.10 1.38
C ALA A 16 1.54 -14.09 2.42
N MET A 17 0.66 -13.19 2.88
CA MET A 17 1.00 -12.16 3.85
C MET A 17 -0.21 -11.68 4.65
N ALA A 18 0.06 -11.19 5.85
CA ALA A 18 -0.90 -10.40 6.61
C ALA A 18 -1.06 -9.00 5.99
N ALA A 19 -2.29 -8.52 5.83
CA ALA A 19 -2.55 -7.20 5.24
C ALA A 19 -2.13 -6.01 6.15
N ASN A 20 -2.31 -6.12 7.48
CA ASN A 20 -2.09 -5.00 8.40
C ASN A 20 -0.67 -4.40 8.36
N PRO A 21 0.43 -5.17 8.32
CA PRO A 21 1.78 -4.62 8.22
C PRO A 21 1.97 -3.65 7.03
N VAL A 22 1.49 -4.03 5.84
CA VAL A 22 1.60 -3.24 4.60
C VAL A 22 0.78 -1.95 4.71
N LEU A 23 -0.46 -2.06 5.20
CA LEU A 23 -1.34 -0.92 5.43
C LEU A 23 -0.76 0.04 6.46
N SER A 24 -0.25 -0.50 7.57
CA SER A 24 0.37 0.29 8.64
C SER A 24 1.58 1.09 8.15
N GLN A 25 2.44 0.47 7.34
CA GLN A 25 3.58 1.16 6.74
C GLN A 25 3.14 2.27 5.78
N THR A 26 2.09 2.02 4.98
CA THR A 26 1.55 3.02 4.05
C THR A 26 1.00 4.22 4.80
N ILE A 27 0.21 4.01 5.86
CA ILE A 27 -0.34 5.09 6.69
C ILE A 27 0.78 5.90 7.36
N ARG A 28 1.88 5.28 7.80
CA ARG A 28 3.04 6.00 8.33
C ARG A 28 3.68 6.94 7.30
N VAL A 29 3.84 6.47 6.06
CA VAL A 29 4.44 7.28 4.97
C VAL A 29 3.54 8.46 4.62
N VAL A 30 2.25 8.22 4.38
CA VAL A 30 1.30 9.28 4.01
C VAL A 30 1.06 10.24 5.18
N GLY A 31 1.11 9.75 6.42
CA GLY A 31 0.94 10.56 7.63
C GLY A 31 1.89 11.75 7.71
N GLY A 32 3.15 11.59 7.29
CA GLY A 32 4.11 12.70 7.20
C GLY A 32 3.64 13.81 6.25
N LEU A 33 3.21 13.43 5.04
CA LEU A 33 2.69 14.38 4.05
C LEU A 33 1.36 15.02 4.47
N ALA A 34 0.50 14.26 5.15
CA ALA A 34 -0.77 14.75 5.66
C ALA A 34 -0.58 15.87 6.69
N ILE A 35 0.44 15.77 7.55
CA ILE A 35 0.80 16.83 8.52
C ILE A 35 1.12 18.13 7.79
N GLU A 36 1.97 18.09 6.76
CA GLU A 36 2.33 19.27 5.96
C GLU A 36 1.10 19.90 5.29
N LYS A 37 0.19 19.07 4.77
CA LYS A 37 -1.06 19.49 4.12
C LYS A 37 -2.19 19.82 5.09
N ARG A 38 -1.98 19.70 6.41
CA ARG A 38 -3.01 19.84 7.47
C ARG A 38 -4.23 18.94 7.26
N VAL A 39 -4.01 17.75 6.70
CA VAL A 39 -5.03 16.71 6.49
C VAL A 39 -4.96 15.70 7.62
N ARG A 40 -6.12 15.27 8.13
CA ARG A 40 -6.21 14.24 9.16
C ARG A 40 -6.47 12.88 8.51
N ILE A 41 -5.61 11.90 8.77
CA ILE A 41 -5.80 10.52 8.34
C ILE A 41 -6.24 9.69 9.55
N ALA A 42 -7.34 8.96 9.40
CA ALA A 42 -7.80 7.99 10.38
C ALA A 42 -7.67 6.59 9.77
N TRP A 43 -7.04 5.67 10.49
CA TRP A 43 -6.92 4.27 10.10
C TRP A 43 -7.34 3.38 11.25
N THR A 44 -8.19 2.40 10.94
CA THR A 44 -8.58 1.34 11.87
C THR A 44 -7.97 0.02 11.37
N PRO A 45 -7.08 -0.63 12.15
CA PRO A 45 -6.51 -1.91 11.77
C PRO A 45 -7.57 -3.01 11.65
N LEU A 46 -7.38 -3.93 10.71
CA LEU A 46 -8.26 -5.10 10.52
C LEU A 46 -8.05 -6.08 11.68
N ARG A 47 -9.13 -6.64 12.24
CA ARG A 47 -9.07 -7.58 13.37
C ARG A 47 -9.99 -8.80 13.15
N PRO A 48 -9.45 -10.03 12.96
CA PRO A 48 -8.02 -10.31 12.79
C PRO A 48 -7.47 -9.70 11.49
N SER A 49 -6.15 -9.57 11.39
CA SER A 49 -5.56 -9.21 10.09
C SER A 49 -5.83 -10.35 9.11
N PRO A 50 -6.45 -10.11 7.94
CA PRO A 50 -6.61 -11.16 6.96
C PRO A 50 -5.25 -11.54 6.38
N GLU A 51 -5.08 -12.84 6.14
CA GLU A 51 -4.05 -13.38 5.26
C GLU A 51 -4.54 -13.22 3.81
N ILE A 52 -3.70 -12.63 2.97
CA ILE A 52 -3.97 -12.37 1.56
C ILE A 52 -2.82 -12.91 0.71
N VAL A 53 -3.08 -13.16 -0.56
CA VAL A 53 -2.04 -13.45 -1.55
C VAL A 53 -1.86 -12.20 -2.41
N ALA A 54 -0.74 -11.50 -2.23
CA ALA A 54 -0.47 -10.25 -2.91
C ALA A 54 1.04 -10.03 -3.08
N ASP A 55 1.41 -9.16 -4.02
CA ASP A 55 2.77 -8.62 -4.07
C ASP A 55 2.84 -7.39 -3.16
N ASP A 56 3.72 -7.44 -2.15
CA ASP A 56 3.85 -6.40 -1.12
C ASP A 56 4.10 -5.02 -1.74
N ARG A 57 4.99 -4.97 -2.74
CA ARG A 57 5.44 -3.75 -3.38
C ARG A 57 4.32 -3.15 -4.22
N ALA A 58 3.62 -3.98 -4.98
CA ALA A 58 2.48 -3.57 -5.79
C ALA A 58 1.33 -3.07 -4.90
N LEU A 59 1.00 -3.81 -3.84
CA LEU A 59 -0.05 -3.44 -2.89
C LEU A 59 0.26 -2.10 -2.22
N LYS A 60 1.49 -1.93 -1.71
CA LYS A 60 1.92 -0.67 -1.12
C LYS A 60 1.82 0.50 -2.10
N GLN A 61 2.22 0.30 -3.36
CA GLN A 61 2.12 1.36 -4.37
C GLN A 61 0.67 1.71 -4.70
N VAL A 62 -0.22 0.73 -4.80
CA VAL A 62 -1.67 0.97 -4.98
C VAL A 62 -2.20 1.81 -3.82
N MET A 63 -1.88 1.43 -2.59
CA MET A 63 -2.33 2.18 -1.41
C MET A 63 -1.77 3.61 -1.36
N LEU A 64 -0.50 3.80 -1.72
CA LEU A 64 0.10 5.14 -1.81
C LEU A 64 -0.60 6.00 -2.87
N ASN A 65 -0.89 5.44 -4.04
CA ASN A 65 -1.59 6.15 -5.10
C ASN A 65 -3.01 6.56 -4.71
N LEU A 66 -3.72 5.73 -3.92
CA LEU A 66 -5.06 6.05 -3.46
C LEU A 66 -5.08 7.14 -2.37
N LEU A 67 -3.95 7.36 -1.68
CA LEU A 67 -3.86 8.26 -0.53
C LEU A 67 -3.04 9.54 -0.79
N SER A 68 -2.42 9.69 -1.97
CA SER A 68 -1.57 10.83 -2.36
C SER A 68 -2.36 12.10 -2.69
#